data_AF-A0A7V3LH31-F1
#
_entry.id   AF-A0A7V3LH31-F1
#
_cell.length_a   1.000
_cell.length_b   1.000
_cell.length_c   1.000
_cell.angle_alpha   90.00
_cell.angle_beta   90.00
_cell.angle_gamma   90.00
#
_symmetry.space_group_name_H-M   'P 1'
#
loop_
_entity.id
_entity.type
_entity.pdbx_description
1 polymer ?
#
loop_
_entity_poly.entity_id
_entity_poly.type
_entity_poly.pdbx_seq_one_letter_code
_entity_poly.pdbx_strand_id
1 'polypeptide(L)' 'MENVHPMLSPEAYRFILDQVGDGVYVLDADDRIVYWNATCETLTGYSA' A
#
# COMPACT_ATOMS: atom_id res chain seq x y z
N MET A 1 -5.51 -14.72 25.81
CA MET A 1 -4.23 -14.78 25.09
C MET A 1 -4.30 -13.70 24.02
N GLU A 2 -3.68 -12.57 24.31
CA GLU A 2 -3.66 -11.42 23.40
C GLU A 2 -2.67 -11.78 22.28
N ASN A 3 -3.19 -12.09 21.09
CA ASN A 3 -2.37 -12.38 19.92
C ASN A 3 -1.73 -11.05 19.47
N VAL A 4 -0.64 -10.66 20.13
CA VAL A 4 0.21 -9.57 19.64
C VAL A 4 1.00 -10.16 18.48
N HIS A 5 0.38 -10.18 17.30
CA HIS A 5 1.10 -10.46 16.07
C HIS A 5 2.25 -9.44 16.01
N PRO A 6 3.52 -9.85 15.90
CA PRO A 6 4.60 -8.90 15.75
C PRO A 6 4.26 -8.00 14.56
N MET A 7 4.25 -6.69 14.81
CA MET A 7 4.00 -5.70 13.78
C MET A 7 5.00 -5.97 12.66
N LEU A 8 4.49 -6.18 11.44
CA LEU A 8 5.35 -6.47 10.29
C LEU A 8 6.32 -5.30 10.09
N SER A 9 7.49 -5.55 9.51
CA SER A 9 8.37 -4.44 9.16
C SER A 9 7.69 -3.56 8.10
N PRO A 10 8.05 -2.27 7.99
CA PRO A 10 7.54 -1.40 6.93
C PRO A 10 7.72 -2.01 5.52
N GLU A 11 8.81 -2.72 5.29
CA GLU A 11 9.10 -3.42 4.03
C GLU A 11 8.14 -4.58 3.78
N ALA A 12 7.82 -5.35 4.82
CA ALA A 12 6.85 -6.44 4.73
C ALA A 12 5.43 -5.92 4.49
N TYR A 13 5.05 -4.79 5.12
CA TYR A 13 3.79 -4.12 4.80
C TYR A 13 3.74 -3.67 3.34
N ARG A 14 4.79 -2.98 2.86
CA ARG A 14 4.87 -2.55 1.46
C ARG A 14 4.76 -3.74 0.51
N PHE A 15 5.51 -4.81 0.76
CA PHE A 15 5.46 -6.02 -0.05
C PHE A 15 4.05 -6.59 -0.14
N ILE A 16 3.33 -6.67 0.98
CA ILE A 16 1.94 -7.16 0.98
C ILE A 16 1.03 -6.26 0.16
N LEU A 17 1.10 -4.94 0.33
CA LEU A 17 0.27 -3.99 -0.41
C LEU A 17 0.56 -4.04 -1.92
N ASP A 18 1.81 -4.28 -2.31
CA ASP A 18 2.21 -4.43 -3.72
C ASP A 18 1.61 -5.68 -4.37
N GLN A 19 1.27 -6.70 -3.59
CA GLN A 19 0.64 -7.94 -4.09
C GLN A 19 -0.89 -7.86 -4.13
N VAL A 20 -1.52 -6.79 -3.65
CA VAL A 20 -2.98 -6.65 -3.65
C VAL A 20 -3.48 -6.45 -5.09
N GLY A 21 -4.42 -7.29 -5.51
CA GLY A 21 -5.04 -7.25 -6.84
C GLY A 21 -6.03 -6.11 -7.05
N ASP A 22 -6.31 -5.33 -6.00
CA ASP A 22 -7.04 -4.06 -6.06
C ASP A 22 -6.07 -2.87 -6.02
N GLY A 23 -6.52 -1.73 -6.56
CA GLY A 23 -5.74 -0.49 -6.47
C GLY A 23 -5.61 -0.03 -5.02
N VAL A 24 -4.38 0.09 -4.53
CA VAL A 24 -4.07 0.62 -3.20
C VAL A 24 -3.22 1.87 -3.33
N TYR A 25 -3.68 2.94 -2.67
CA TYR A 25 -2.94 4.18 -2.51
C TYR A 25 -3.09 4.71 -1.08
N VAL A 26 -2.11 5.49 -0.63
CA VAL A 26 -2.13 6.13 0.70
C VAL A 26 -1.89 7.62 0.51
N LEU A 27 -2.61 8.44 1.28
CA LEU A 27 -2.44 9.88 1.33
C LEU A 27 -1.74 10.29 2.62
N ASP A 28 -0.91 11.34 2.58
CA ASP A 28 -0.51 12.08 3.77
C ASP A 28 -1.62 13.03 4.25
N ALA A 29 -1.34 13.81 5.31
CA ALA A 29 -2.31 14.75 5.87
C ALA A 29 -2.60 15.98 4.97
N ASP A 30 -1.81 16.18 3.91
CA ASP A 30 -1.96 17.23 2.92
C ASP A 30 -2.57 16.68 1.60
N ASP A 31 -3.22 15.51 1.65
CA ASP A 31 -3.82 14.80 0.52
C ASP A 31 -2.82 14.42 -0.61
N ARG A 32 -1.52 14.31 -0.31
CA ARG A 32 -0.52 13.85 -1.29
C ARG A 32 -0.41 12.33 -1.29
N ILE A 33 -0.39 11.73 -2.47
CA ILE A 33 -0.14 10.30 -2.63
C ILE A 33 1.29 9.98 -2.17
N VAL A 34 1.42 9.14 -1.15
CA VAL A 34 2.70 8.66 -0.60
C VAL A 34 2.95 7.17 -0.86
N TYR A 35 1.96 6.49 -1.44
CA TYR A 35 2.06 5.10 -1.89
C TYR A 35 1.06 4.87 -3.03
N TRP A 36 1.49 4.13 -4.05
CA TRP A 36 0.72 3.80 -5.24
C TRP A 36 1.20 2.43 -5.76
N ASN A 37 0.34 1.41 -5.72
CA ASN A 37 0.70 0.07 -6.18
C ASN A 37 0.57 -0.09 -7.70
N ALA A 38 1.15 -1.16 -8.26
CA ALA A 38 1.11 -1.45 -9.69
C ALA A 38 -0.33 -1.63 -10.23
N THR A 39 -1.25 -2.10 -9.38
CA THR A 39 -2.66 -2.23 -9.76
C THR A 39 -3.30 -0.85 -10.00
N CYS A 40 -2.97 0.17 -9.22
CA CYS A 40 -3.43 1.54 -9.48
C CYS A 40 -2.96 2.06 -10.84
N GLU A 41 -1.71 1.79 -11.23
CA GLU A 41 -1.21 2.15 -12.57
C GLU A 41 -2.02 1.46 -13.66
N THR A 42 -2.30 0.17 -13.48
CA THR A 42 -3.07 -0.64 -14.44
C THR A 42 -4.51 -0.17 -14.58
N LEU A 43 -5.17 0.16 -13.46
CA LEU A 43 -6.59 0.54 -13.45
C LEU A 43 -6.83 1.96 -13.95
N THR A 44 -5.90 2.87 -13.69
CA THR A 44 -6.10 4.31 -13.96
C THR A 44 -5.29 4.83 -15.16
N GLY A 45 -4.20 4.15 -15.53
CA GLY A 45 -3.25 4.61 -16.54
C GLY A 45 -2.23 5.65 -16.05
N TYR A 46 -2.21 5.99 -14.76
CA TYR A 46 -1.26 6.93 -14.17
C TYR A 46 -0.15 6.21 -13.39
N SER A 47 1.11 6.54 -13.65
CA SER A 47 2.27 6.04 -12.90
C SER A 47 2.54 6.83 -11.62
N ALA A 48 3.15 6.18 -10.63
CA ALA A 48 3.57 6.79 -9.36
C ALA A 48 4.62 7.90 -9.51
#